data_AF-A0A7Y2NUY4-F1
#
_entry.id   AF-A0A7Y2NUY4-F1
#
_cell.length_a   1.000
_cell.length_b   1.000
_cell.length_c   1.000
_cell.angle_alpha   90.00
_cell.angle_beta   90.00
_cell.angle_gamma   90.00
#
_symmetry.space_group_name_H-M   'P 1'
#
loop_
_entity.id
_entity.type
_entity.pdbx_description
1 polymer ?
#
loop_
_entity_poly.entity_id
_entity_poly.type
_entity_poly.pdbx_seq_one_letter_code
_entity_poly.pdbx_strand_id
1 'polypeptide(L)'
;SEIPDFLDEAAPRIRAIAPVRVSAFGHLGDGNLHYNMFPPKGESPDAYRHHAAAFSEVVHDFVVARGGSFSAEHGIGRMKAASLERYGDPAKLSAMRAIKAALDPIGILNPGAVLASG
;
A
#
# COMPACT_ATOMS: atom_id res chain seq x y z
N SER A 1 -14.59 15.22 3.23
CA SER A 1 -14.09 14.11 2.40
C SER A 1 -12.65 14.42 2.10
N GLU A 2 -11.72 13.52 2.41
CA GLU A 2 -10.26 13.73 2.26
C GLU A 2 -9.76 13.54 0.82
N ILE A 3 -10.60 13.00 -0.08
CA ILE A 3 -10.20 12.62 -1.43
C ILE A 3 -9.69 13.79 -2.28
N PRO A 4 -10.38 14.94 -2.37
CA PRO A 4 -9.89 16.06 -3.18
C PRO A 4 -8.49 16.52 -2.76
N ASP A 5 -8.30 16.77 -1.45
CA ASP A 5 -7.01 17.18 -0.89
C ASP A 5 -5.92 16.11 -1.14
N PHE A 6 -6.27 14.83 -0.99
CA PHE A 6 -5.35 13.74 -1.31
C PHE A 6 -4.90 13.77 -2.78
N LEU A 7 -5.82 13.98 -3.73
CA LEU A 7 -5.48 14.04 -5.16
C LEU A 7 -4.56 15.23 -5.48
N ASP A 8 -4.83 16.39 -4.88
CA ASP A 8 -4.06 17.62 -5.11
C ASP A 8 -2.65 17.53 -4.50
N GLU A 9 -2.52 16.93 -3.32
CA GLU A 9 -1.25 16.87 -2.58
C GLU A 9 -0.38 15.63 -2.90
N ALA A 10 -0.98 14.49 -3.29
CA ALA A 10 -0.22 13.26 -3.54
C ALA A 10 0.61 13.33 -4.83
N ALA A 11 0.06 13.93 -5.89
CA ALA A 11 0.73 13.98 -7.19
C ALA A 11 2.09 14.73 -7.16
N PRO A 12 2.22 15.92 -6.53
CA PRO A 12 3.51 16.58 -6.37
C PRO A 12 4.55 15.74 -5.60
N ARG A 13 4.13 15.05 -4.53
CA ARG A 13 5.01 14.19 -3.71
C ARG A 13 5.60 13.05 -4.52
N ILE A 14 4.79 12.42 -5.35
CA ILE A 14 5.22 11.32 -6.22
C ILE A 14 6.15 11.85 -7.32
N ARG A 15 5.80 12.99 -7.93
CA ARG A 15 6.60 13.60 -9.00
C ARG A 15 7.97 14.10 -8.52
N ALA A 16 8.14 14.33 -7.22
CA ALA A 16 9.45 14.62 -6.62
C ALA A 16 10.41 13.41 -6.67
N ILE A 17 9.91 12.18 -6.79
CA ILE A 17 10.73 10.97 -6.94
C ILE A 17 11.14 10.78 -8.41
N ALA A 18 10.17 10.81 -9.32
CA ALA A 18 10.40 10.73 -10.76
C ALA A 18 9.19 11.26 -11.54
N PRO A 19 9.34 11.72 -12.80
CA PRO A 19 8.22 12.20 -13.59
C PRO A 19 7.25 11.06 -13.90
N VAL A 20 5.99 11.21 -13.50
CA VAL A 20 4.94 10.21 -13.77
C VAL A 20 3.61 10.88 -14.08
N ARG A 21 2.76 10.14 -14.80
CA ARG A 21 1.35 10.43 -14.99
C ARG A 21 0.54 9.64 -13.99
N VAL A 22 -0.28 10.33 -13.21
CA VAL A 22 -1.20 9.71 -12.26
C VAL A 22 -2.53 9.42 -12.98
N SER A 23 -3.06 8.22 -12.78
CA SER A 23 -4.44 7.86 -13.09
C SER A 23 -5.14 7.47 -11.79
N ALA A 24 -6.07 8.30 -11.36
CA ALA A 24 -6.84 8.09 -10.13
C ALA A 24 -8.32 7.90 -10.48
N PHE A 25 -8.89 6.79 -10.04
CA PHE A 25 -10.31 6.46 -10.18
C PHE A 25 -10.72 5.55 -9.03
N GLY A 26 -12.02 5.42 -8.75
CA GLY A 26 -12.46 4.50 -7.70
C GLY A 26 -13.90 4.75 -7.26
N HIS A 27 -14.20 4.26 -6.07
CA HIS A 27 -15.53 4.25 -5.50
C HIS A 27 -15.67 5.41 -4.53
N LEU A 28 -16.13 6.56 -5.02
CA LEU A 28 -16.24 7.77 -4.19
C LEU A 28 -17.20 7.58 -3.00
N GLY A 29 -18.21 6.72 -3.13
CA GLY A 29 -19.21 6.47 -2.09
C GLY A 29 -18.67 5.81 -0.82
N ASP A 30 -17.56 5.07 -0.91
CA ASP A 30 -16.92 4.41 0.24
C ASP A 30 -15.51 4.93 0.54
N GLY A 31 -15.01 5.87 -0.27
CA GLY A 31 -13.72 6.51 -0.08
C GLY A 31 -12.53 5.75 -0.69
N ASN A 32 -12.76 4.71 -1.49
CA ASN A 32 -11.72 3.89 -2.09
C ASN A 32 -11.19 4.48 -3.42
N LEU A 33 -9.87 4.56 -3.57
CA LEU A 33 -9.18 5.03 -4.76
C LEU A 33 -8.18 4.01 -5.28
N HIS A 34 -8.27 3.70 -6.57
CA HIS A 34 -7.18 3.13 -7.35
C HIS A 34 -6.29 4.27 -7.84
N TYR A 35 -5.10 4.36 -7.26
CA TYR A 35 -4.15 5.43 -7.55
C TYR A 35 -2.91 4.87 -8.25
N ASN A 36 -2.92 4.94 -9.58
CA ASN A 36 -1.92 4.30 -10.43
C ASN A 36 -0.93 5.31 -11.01
N MET A 37 0.36 4.96 -11.04
CA MET A 37 1.41 5.74 -11.69
C MET A 37 1.83 5.10 -13.00
N PHE A 38 1.91 5.91 -14.05
CA PHE A 38 2.41 5.51 -15.36
C PHE A 38 3.61 6.36 -15.75
N PRO A 39 4.60 5.78 -16.47
CA PRO A 39 5.66 6.57 -17.08
C PRO A 39 5.11 7.70 -17.98
N PRO A 40 5.90 8.75 -18.22
CA PRO A 40 5.63 9.72 -19.27
C PRO A 40 5.40 9.03 -20.63
N LYS A 41 4.67 9.69 -21.52
CA LYS A 41 4.39 9.10 -22.84
C LYS A 41 5.71 8.86 -23.58
N GLY A 42 5.89 7.65 -24.12
CA GLY A 42 7.10 7.25 -24.84
C GLY A 42 8.16 6.57 -23.98
N GLU A 43 7.99 6.51 -22.65
CA GLU A 43 8.95 5.85 -21.76
C GLU A 43 8.49 4.43 -21.35
N SER A 44 9.46 3.53 -21.16
CA SER A 44 9.20 2.15 -20.76
C SER A 44 8.88 2.03 -19.27
N PRO A 45 7.89 1.20 -18.87
CA PRO A 45 7.65 0.88 -17.45
C PRO A 45 8.87 0.31 -16.72
N ASP A 46 9.77 -0.38 -17.42
CA ASP A 46 10.98 -0.94 -16.82
C ASP A 46 11.91 0.13 -16.23
N ALA A 47 12.02 1.28 -16.92
CA ALA A 47 12.85 2.40 -16.47
C ALA A 47 12.42 2.93 -15.10
N TYR A 48 11.17 2.68 -14.68
CA TYR A 48 10.60 3.16 -13.42
C TYR A 48 10.48 2.07 -12.36
N ARG A 49 10.77 0.80 -12.67
CA ARG A 49 10.58 -0.32 -11.71
C ARG A 49 11.38 -0.12 -10.42
N HIS A 50 12.57 0.45 -10.52
CA HIS A 50 13.41 0.73 -9.36
C HIS A 50 12.82 1.78 -8.40
N HIS A 51 11.86 2.60 -8.83
CA HIS A 51 11.13 3.56 -7.99
C HIS A 51 9.87 2.98 -7.33
N ALA A 52 9.45 1.75 -7.68
CA ALA A 52 8.16 1.19 -7.25
C ALA A 52 7.99 1.16 -5.72
N ALA A 53 9.06 0.84 -4.99
CA ALA A 53 9.06 0.85 -3.52
C ALA A 53 8.86 2.27 -2.98
N ALA A 54 9.65 3.24 -3.45
CA ALA A 54 9.56 4.65 -3.04
C ALA A 54 8.19 5.26 -3.36
N PHE A 55 7.62 4.95 -4.53
CA PHE A 55 6.26 5.38 -4.89
C PHE A 55 5.19 4.80 -3.96
N SER A 56 5.33 3.52 -3.60
CA SER A 56 4.38 2.88 -2.67
C SER A 56 4.52 3.48 -1.27
N GLU A 57 5.75 3.68 -0.79
CA GLU A 57 6.01 4.24 0.53
C GLU A 57 5.47 5.66 0.66
N VAL A 58 5.75 6.57 -0.28
CA VAL A 58 5.27 7.96 -0.17
C VAL A 58 3.74 8.04 -0.16
N VAL A 59 3.06 7.17 -0.92
CA VAL A 59 1.59 7.12 -0.94
C VAL A 59 1.06 6.50 0.35
N HIS A 60 1.65 5.38 0.81
CA HIS A 60 1.20 4.71 2.03
C HIS A 60 1.40 5.61 3.25
N ASP A 61 2.57 6.25 3.41
CA ASP A 61 2.84 7.21 4.47
C ASP A 61 1.81 8.34 4.47
N PHE A 62 1.49 8.88 3.29
CA PHE A 62 0.54 9.96 3.16
C PHE A 62 -0.90 9.54 3.49
N VAL A 63 -1.33 8.36 3.03
CA VAL A 63 -2.66 7.82 3.34
C VAL A 63 -2.79 7.51 4.83
N VAL A 64 -1.80 6.87 5.44
CA VAL A 64 -1.82 6.50 6.86
C VAL A 64 -1.77 7.73 7.76
N ALA A 65 -0.99 8.76 7.42
CA ALA A 65 -0.95 10.02 8.16
C ALA A 65 -2.32 10.75 8.20
N ARG A 66 -3.21 10.45 7.24
CA ARG A 66 -4.58 10.99 7.18
C ARG A 66 -5.64 10.02 7.73
N GLY A 67 -5.22 8.96 8.43
CA GLY A 67 -6.12 7.95 9.00
C GLY A 67 -6.75 7.01 7.97
N GLY A 68 -6.24 6.99 6.73
CA GLY A 68 -6.67 6.06 5.69
C GLY A 68 -5.99 4.69 5.77
N SER A 69 -6.38 3.78 4.87
CA SER A 69 -5.77 2.44 4.75
C SER A 69 -4.87 2.34 3.52
N PHE A 70 -3.65 1.82 3.69
CA PHE A 70 -2.75 1.46 2.58
C PHE A 70 -3.26 0.26 1.75
N SER A 71 -4.30 -0.42 2.22
CA SER A 71 -5.00 -1.47 1.47
C SER A 71 -6.49 -1.47 1.76
N ALA A 72 -7.29 -0.96 0.82
CA ALA A 72 -8.75 -0.93 0.94
C ALA A 72 -9.37 -2.32 0.66
N GLU A 73 -9.06 -2.92 -0.50
CA GLU A 73 -9.77 -4.12 -0.99
C GLU A 73 -8.87 -5.31 -1.37
N HIS A 74 -7.67 -5.06 -1.90
CA HIS A 74 -6.79 -6.14 -2.42
C HIS A 74 -6.12 -7.00 -1.33
N GLY A 75 -6.44 -6.74 -0.06
CA GLY A 75 -5.85 -7.43 1.08
C GLY A 75 -4.35 -7.13 1.25
N ILE A 76 -3.67 -8.01 1.98
CA ILE A 76 -2.24 -7.83 2.32
C ILE A 76 -1.34 -8.72 1.44
N GLY A 77 -1.68 -10.01 1.35
CA GLY A 77 -0.86 -10.99 0.64
C GLY A 77 0.60 -10.98 1.11
N ARG A 78 1.53 -11.37 0.25
CA ARG A 78 2.98 -11.22 0.53
C ARG A 78 3.47 -9.81 0.28
N MET A 79 2.96 -9.19 -0.79
CA MET A 79 3.42 -7.89 -1.28
C MET A 79 3.34 -6.80 -0.23
N LYS A 80 2.28 -6.80 0.60
CA LYS A 80 2.06 -5.77 1.61
C LYS A 80 2.29 -6.27 3.05
N ALA A 81 2.86 -7.45 3.24
CA ALA A 81 3.12 -7.99 4.59
C ALA A 81 4.01 -7.05 5.40
N ALA A 82 5.11 -6.57 4.80
CA ALA A 82 5.99 -5.57 5.42
C ALA A 82 5.26 -4.23 5.69
N SER A 83 4.37 -3.81 4.79
CA SER A 83 3.54 -2.61 5.02
C SER A 83 2.57 -2.80 6.18
N LEU A 84 1.98 -4.00 6.36
CA LEU A 84 1.14 -4.28 7.52
C LEU A 84 1.94 -4.23 8.82
N GLU A 85 3.19 -4.69 8.84
CA GLU A 85 4.05 -4.58 10.02
C GLU A 85 4.44 -3.13 10.33
N ARG A 86 4.66 -2.32 9.30
CA ARG A 86 5.01 -0.90 9.44
C ARG A 86 3.84 -0.03 9.89
N TYR A 87 2.66 -0.22 9.30
CA TYR A 87 1.51 0.68 9.47
C TYR A 87 0.37 0.08 10.31
N GLY A 88 0.40 -1.22 10.58
CA GLY A 88 -0.64 -1.89 11.34
C GLY A 88 -0.59 -1.55 12.82
N ASP A 89 -1.77 -1.47 13.44
CA ASP A 89 -1.87 -1.35 14.89
C ASP A 89 -1.14 -2.52 15.59
N PRO A 90 -0.23 -2.25 16.56
CA PRO A 90 0.55 -3.29 17.22
C PRO A 90 -0.30 -4.33 17.96
N ALA A 91 -1.43 -3.93 18.56
CA ALA A 91 -2.33 -4.85 19.26
C ALA A 91 -3.08 -5.73 18.26
N LYS A 92 -3.54 -5.17 17.14
CA LYS A 92 -4.12 -5.95 16.03
C LYS A 92 -3.12 -6.96 15.48
N LEU A 93 -1.88 -6.54 15.24
CA LEU A 93 -0.80 -7.41 14.77
C LEU A 93 -0.52 -8.55 15.75
N SER A 94 -0.50 -8.27 17.06
CA SER A 94 -0.35 -9.28 18.10
C SER A 94 -1.48 -10.31 18.07
N ALA A 95 -2.74 -9.85 17.99
CA ALA A 95 -3.90 -10.73 17.88
C ALA A 95 -3.86 -11.60 16.62
N MET A 96 -3.49 -11.03 15.47
CA MET A 96 -3.35 -11.77 14.21
C MET A 96 -2.28 -12.88 14.32
N ARG A 97 -1.12 -12.58 14.94
CA ARG A 97 -0.07 -13.57 15.16
C ARG A 97 -0.52 -14.68 16.13
N ALA A 98 -1.24 -14.33 17.19
CA ALA A 98 -1.78 -15.33 18.13
C ALA A 98 -2.76 -16.28 17.44
N ILE A 99 -3.68 -15.76 16.62
CA ILE A 99 -4.62 -16.56 15.82
C ILE A 99 -3.85 -17.47 14.85
N LYS A 100 -2.86 -16.93 14.14
CA LYS A 100 -2.04 -17.70 13.19
C LYS A 100 -1.31 -18.85 13.87
N ALA A 101 -0.70 -18.60 15.03
CA ALA A 101 0.03 -19.62 15.79
C ALA A 101 -0.90 -20.73 16.34
N ALA A 102 -2.12 -20.37 16.75
CA ALA A 102 -3.10 -21.33 17.24
C ALA A 102 -3.63 -22.26 16.12
N LEU A 103 -3.81 -21.73 14.91
CA LEU A 103 -4.39 -22.47 13.78
C LEU A 103 -3.33 -23.19 12.92
N ASP A 104 -2.11 -22.67 12.85
CA ASP A 104 -1.02 -23.21 12.04
C ASP A 104 0.31 -23.17 12.80
N PRO A 105 0.45 -23.99 13.85
CA PRO A 105 1.61 -23.96 14.75
C PRO A 105 2.94 -24.35 14.06
N ILE A 106 2.87 -25.06 12.94
CA ILE A 106 4.04 -25.46 12.14
C ILE A 106 4.26 -24.60 10.89
N GLY A 107 3.41 -23.58 10.66
CA GLY A 107 3.63 -22.55 9.64
C GLY A 107 3.47 -23.00 8.18
N ILE A 108 2.69 -24.04 7.89
CA ILE A 108 2.57 -24.58 6.52
C ILE A 108 1.49 -23.89 5.68
N LEU A 109 0.56 -23.17 6.30
CA LEU A 109 -0.53 -22.50 5.61
C LEU A 109 -0.08 -21.13 5.08
N ASN A 110 0.45 -21.12 3.86
CA ASN A 110 0.81 -19.94 3.08
C ASN A 110 1.84 -19.01 3.79
N PRO A 111 3.06 -19.51 4.08
CA PRO A 111 4.08 -18.75 4.83
C PRO A 111 4.44 -17.42 4.15
N GLY A 112 4.66 -16.41 4.99
CA GLY A 112 5.03 -15.05 4.59
C GLY A 112 3.91 -14.22 3.96
N ALA A 113 2.68 -14.74 3.88
CA ALA A 113 1.52 -13.99 3.42
C ALA A 113 0.73 -13.43 4.62
N VAL A 114 0.23 -12.20 4.49
CA VAL A 114 -0.47 -11.40 5.52
C VAL A 114 0.44 -10.97 6.66
N LEU A 115 1.13 -11.91 7.31
CA LEU A 115 2.14 -11.66 8.33
C LEU A 115 3.50 -12.04 7.76
N ALA A 116 4.54 -11.24 8.01
CA ALA A 116 5.89 -11.64 7.62
C ALA A 116 6.27 -12.93 8.36
N SER A 117 7.09 -13.76 7.70
CA SER A 117 7.66 -14.92 8.38
C SER A 117 8.58 -14.43 9.51
N GLY A 118 8.42 -15.01 10.70
CA GLY A 118 9.39 -14.87 11.78
C GLY A 118 10.67 -15.65 11.51
#